data_AF-A0A0F8Z1W6-F1
#
_entry.id   AF-A0A0F8Z1W6-F1
#
_cell.length_a   1.000
_cell.length_b   1.000
_cell.length_c   1.000
_cell.angle_alpha   90.00
_cell.angle_beta   90.00
_cell.angle_gamma   90.00
#
_symmetry.space_group_name_H-M   'P 1'
#
loop_
_entity.id
_entity.type
_entity.pdbx_description
1 polymer ?
#
loop_
_entity_poly.entity_id
_entity_poly.type
_entity_poly.pdbx_seq_one_letter_code
_entity_poly.pdbx_strand_id
1 'polypeptide(L)' 'MVKTYLEFNELDVPERKTKVFKVRNIKTDFFLGVIEWDGSWRQYIFSPTAIPSKLSKGCLRELADFIEKLMGERK' A
#
# COMPACT_ATOMS: atom_id res chain seq x y z
N MET A 1 11.55 -17.54 7.92
CA MET A 1 10.42 -16.66 8.28
C MET A 1 10.54 -15.39 7.48
N VAL A 2 9.57 -15.10 6.61
CA VAL A 2 9.43 -13.76 6.01
C VAL A 2 9.03 -12.83 7.16
N LYS A 3 9.85 -11.82 7.44
CA LYS A 3 9.49 -10.80 8.44
C LYS A 3 8.52 -9.85 7.76
N THR A 4 7.36 -9.65 8.37
CA THR A 4 6.36 -8.67 7.94
C THR A 4 6.54 -7.38 8.74
N TYR A 5 6.67 -6.25 8.05
CA TYR A 5 6.83 -4.93 8.67
C TYR A 5 5.57 -4.05 8.49
N LEU A 6 4.76 -4.34 7.48
CA LEU A 6 3.63 -3.51 7.06
C LEU A 6 2.30 -4.23 7.18
N GLU A 7 1.28 -3.50 7.62
CA GLU A 7 -0.11 -3.93 7.59
C GLU A 7 -0.87 -3.19 6.48
N PHE A 8 -1.66 -3.93 5.71
CA PHE A 8 -2.47 -3.42 4.61
C PHE A 8 -3.95 -3.63 4.92
N ASN A 9 -4.68 -2.56 5.19
CA ASN A 9 -6.11 -2.62 5.50
C ASN A 9 -6.91 -2.01 4.36
N GLU A 10 -7.83 -2.76 3.76
CA GLU A 10 -8.75 -2.21 2.77
C GLU A 10 -9.65 -1.16 3.42
N LEU A 11 -9.78 -0.01 2.75
CA LEU A 11 -10.70 1.05 3.13
C LEU A 11 -11.92 0.96 2.23
N ASP A 12 -13.09 0.90 2.85
CA ASP A 12 -14.35 1.08 2.15
C ASP A 12 -14.54 2.58 1.85
N VAL A 13 -14.39 2.95 0.58
CA VAL A 13 -14.53 4.33 0.10
C VAL A 13 -15.69 4.35 -0.90
N PRO A 14 -16.92 4.71 -0.48
CA PRO A 14 -18.14 4.51 -1.26
C PRO A 14 -18.12 5.11 -2.67
N GLU A 15 -17.41 6.22 -2.86
CA GLU A 15 -17.35 6.95 -4.13
C GLU A 15 -16.29 6.39 -5.10
N ARG A 16 -15.44 5.46 -4.65
CA ARG A 16 -14.33 4.93 -5.45
C ARG A 16 -14.66 3.57 -6.03
N LYS A 17 -14.40 3.41 -7.33
CA LYS A 17 -14.56 2.14 -8.06
C LYS A 17 -13.37 1.20 -7.88
N THR A 18 -12.23 1.70 -7.42
CA THR A 18 -11.01 0.94 -7.18
C THR A 18 -10.76 0.83 -5.69
N LYS A 19 -10.28 -0.35 -5.26
CA LYS A 19 -9.88 -0.59 -3.87
C LYS A 19 -8.85 0.44 -3.41
N VAL A 20 -8.89 0.80 -2.14
CA VAL A 20 -7.88 1.64 -1.49
C VAL A 20 -7.40 0.92 -0.26
N PHE A 21 -6.10 0.88 -0.01
CA PHE A 21 -5.54 0.21 1.15
C PHE A 21 -4.73 1.17 2.01
N LYS A 22 -5.04 1.23 3.30
CA LYS A 22 -4.23 1.92 4.30
C LYS A 22 -3.01 1.10 4.65
N VAL A 23 -1.83 1.71 4.58
CA VAL A 23 -0.55 1.09 4.96
C VAL A 23 -0.11 1.60 6.32
N ARG A 24 0.13 0.69 7.27
CA ARG A 24 0.64 1.01 8.61
C ARG A 24 1.91 0.23 8.94
N ASN A 25 2.74 0.81 9.79
CA ASN A 25 3.83 0.07 10.43
C ASN A 25 3.27 -0.82 11.55
N ILE A 26 3.50 -2.13 11.50
CA ILE A 26 2.94 -3.06 12.50
C ILE A 26 3.43 -2.78 13.92
N LYS A 27 4.68 -2.32 14.08
CA LYS A 27 5.30 -2.14 15.39
C LYS A 27 4.82 -0.86 16.09
N THR A 28 4.62 0.21 15.33
CA THR A 28 4.29 1.53 15.89
C THR A 28 2.85 1.95 15.64
N ASP A 29 2.08 1.16 14.89
CA ASP A 29 0.76 1.49 14.33
C ASP A 29 0.75 2.80 13.50
N PHE A 30 1.93 3.28 13.11
CA PHE A 30 2.07 4.56 12.43
C PHE A 30 1.56 4.45 11.00
N PHE A 31 0.70 5.39 10.60
CA PHE A 31 0.17 5.48 9.25
C PHE A 31 1.21 6.03 8.28
N LEU A 32 1.56 5.23 7.27
CA LEU A 32 2.62 5.57 6.32
C LEU A 32 2.09 6.20 5.03
N GLY A 33 0.88 5.81 4.62
CA GLY A 33 0.27 6.26 3.37
C GLY A 33 -0.80 5.28 2.90
N VAL A 34 -1.28 5.46 1.69
CA VAL A 34 -2.29 4.59 1.06
C VAL A 34 -1.74 3.95 -0.20
N ILE A 35 -2.25 2.76 -0.54
CA ILE A 35 -2.14 2.19 -1.87
C ILE A 35 -3.45 2.45 -2.59
N GLU A 36 -3.37 3.10 -3.74
CA GLU A 36 -4.54 3.48 -4.54
C GLU A 36 -4.24 3.34 -6.03
N TRP A 37 -5.28 3.26 -6.85
CA TRP A 37 -5.13 3.19 -8.29
C TRP A 37 -4.79 4.57 -8.87
N ASP A 38 -3.65 4.67 -9.55
CA ASP A 38 -3.31 5.81 -10.38
C ASP A 38 -3.83 5.60 -11.81
N GLY A 39 -4.74 6.47 -12.25
CA GLY A 39 -5.35 6.38 -13.58
C GLY A 39 -4.39 6.69 -14.73
N SER A 40 -3.38 7.51 -14.49
CA SER A 40 -2.39 7.94 -15.50
C SER A 40 -1.40 6.81 -15.80
N TRP A 41 -0.93 6.14 -14.76
CA TRP A 41 -0.01 5.01 -14.86
C TRP A 41 -0.71 3.66 -15.01
N ARG A 42 -2.05 3.64 -14.83
CA ARG A 42 -2.90 2.45 -14.90
C ARG A 42 -2.40 1.32 -14.00
N GLN A 43 -2.03 1.68 -12.77
CA GLN A 43 -1.51 0.73 -11.79
C GLN A 43 -1.82 1.18 -10.36
N TYR A 44 -1.78 0.24 -9.42
CA TYR A 44 -1.76 0.57 -8.01
C TYR A 44 -0.40 1.17 -7.62
N ILE A 45 -0.42 2.29 -6.90
CA ILE A 45 0.78 2.98 -6.42
C ILE A 45 0.72 3.14 -4.91
N PHE A 46 1.87 3.27 -4.27
CA PHE A 46 1.95 3.73 -2.90
C PHE A 46 2.04 5.26 -2.87
N SER A 47 1.04 5.90 -2.28
CA SER A 47 0.92 7.34 -2.04
C SER A 47 1.28 7.63 -0.57
N PRO A 48 2.48 8.15 -0.29
CA PRO A 48 2.94 8.35 1.08
C PRO A 48 2.19 9.50 1.77
N THR A 49 2.19 9.49 3.10
CA THR A 49 1.81 10.68 3.88
C THR A 49 2.76 11.86 3.62
N ALA A 50 2.34 13.08 3.98
CA ALA A 50 3.15 14.29 3.83
C ALA A 50 4.44 14.30 4.66
N ILE A 51 4.63 13.34 5.57
CA ILE A 51 5.82 13.21 6.41
C ILE A 51 6.84 12.33 5.66
N PRO A 52 8.14 12.72 5.62
CA PRO A 52 9.17 11.90 5.00
C PRO A 52 9.24 10.53 5.66
N SER A 53 8.68 9.53 4.97
CA SER A 53 8.63 8.15 5.44
C SER A 53 9.85 7.42 4.91
N LYS A 54 10.79 7.08 5.80
CA LYS A 54 11.94 6.24 5.45
C LYS A 54 11.51 4.77 5.47
N LEU A 55 11.53 4.13 4.31
CA LEU A 55 11.22 2.71 4.17
C LEU A 55 12.51 1.90 3.98
N SER A 56 12.67 0.83 4.75
CA SER A 56 13.77 -0.11 4.56
C SER A 56 13.56 -0.95 3.29
N LYS A 57 14.61 -1.65 2.84
CA LYS A 57 14.50 -2.62 1.72
C LYS A 57 13.36 -3.63 1.93
N GLY A 58 13.12 -4.08 3.16
CA GLY A 58 12.05 -5.03 3.48
C GLY A 58 10.66 -4.44 3.26
N CYS A 59 10.41 -3.24 3.80
CA CYS A 59 9.16 -2.51 3.60
C CYS A 59 8.87 -2.24 2.11
N LEU A 60 9.90 -1.85 1.36
CA LEU A 60 9.77 -1.60 -0.08
C LEU A 60 9.42 -2.89 -0.85
N ARG A 61 9.99 -4.03 -0.45
CA ARG A 61 9.66 -5.33 -1.04
C ARG A 61 8.21 -5.72 -0.74
N GLU A 62 7.78 -5.63 0.51
CA GLU A 62 6.39 -5.93 0.90
C GLU A 62 5.37 -5.05 0.15
N LEU A 63 5.66 -3.77 -0.03
CA LEU A 63 4.82 -2.87 -0.84
C LEU A 63 4.72 -3.34 -2.30
N ALA A 64 5.86 -3.64 -2.91
CA ALA A 64 5.90 -4.10 -4.30
C ALA A 64 5.13 -5.41 -4.48
N ASP A 65 5.38 -6.41 -3.62
CA ASP A 65 4.73 -7.71 -3.67
C ASP A 65 3.19 -7.58 -3.49
N PHE A 66 2.74 -6.69 -2.60
CA PHE A 66 1.32 -6.42 -2.40
C PHE A 66 0.68 -5.74 -3.62
N ILE A 67 1.34 -4.75 -4.21
CA ILE A 67 0.89 -4.07 -5.43
C ILE A 67 0.81 -5.06 -6.60
N GLU A 68 1.81 -5.92 -6.78
CA GLU A 68 1.81 -6.94 -7.83
C GLU A 68 0.62 -7.90 -7.69
N LYS A 69 0.28 -8.30 -6.46
CA LYS A 69 -0.91 -9.10 -6.19
C LYS A 69 -2.20 -8.38 -6.61
N LEU A 70 -2.37 -7.11 -6.23
CA LEU A 70 -3.54 -6.32 -6.62
C LEU A 70 -3.65 -6.15 -8.15
N MET A 71 -2.52 -5.99 -8.82
CA MET A 71 -2.47 -5.94 -10.29
C MET A 71 -2.87 -7.28 -10.91
N GLY A 72 -2.50 -8.40 -10.29
CA GLY A 72 -2.91 -9.75 -10.69
C GLY A 72 -4.40 -10.01 -10.53
N GLU A 73 -5.01 -9.57 -9.42
CA GLU A 73 -6.45 -9.69 -9.15
C GLU A 73 -7.34 -8.93 -10.16
N ARG A 74 -6.78 -7.94 -10.86
CA ARG A 74 -7.50 -7.10 -11.82
C ARG A 74 -7.48 -7.64 -13.26
N LYS A 75 -6.60 -8.58 -13.58
CA LYS A 75 -6.54 -9.23 -14.90
C LYS A 75 -7.70 -10.20 -15.08
#